data_AF-A0A846ADR4-F1
#
_entry.id   AF-A0A846ADR4-F1
#
_cell.length_a   1.000
_cell.length_b   1.000
_cell.length_c   1.000
_cell.angle_alpha   90.00
_cell.angle_beta   90.00
_cell.angle_gamma   90.00
#
_symmetry.space_group_name_H-M   'P 1'
#
loop_
_entity.id
_entity.type
_entity.pdbx_description
1 polymer ?
#
loop_
_entity_poly.entity_id
_entity_poly.type
_entity_poly.pdbx_seq_one_letter_code
_entity_poly.pdbx_strand_id
1 'polypeptide(L)' 'MPLRAILDNQELLAPLLSDEEWEELKRKKVQVILPCCEARGHLRTSKLGTKHFAHNKKDGCN' A
#
# COMPACT_ATOMS: atom_id res chain seq x y z
N MET A 1 0.88 10.10 -3.55
CA MET A 1 1.55 9.05 -2.75
C MET A 1 0.58 8.63 -1.64
N PRO A 2 -0.27 7.62 -1.89
CA PRO A 2 -1.29 7.22 -0.91
C PRO A 2 -0.67 6.69 0.38
N LEU A 3 -1.22 7.13 1.52
CA LEU A 3 -0.90 6.60 2.84
C LEU A 3 -1.96 5.63 3.37
N ARG A 4 -3.06 5.48 2.63
CA ARG A 4 -4.17 4.58 2.95
C ARG A 4 -4.42 3.61 1.80
N ALA A 5 -4.72 2.36 2.13
CA ALA A 5 -5.20 1.36 1.19
C ALA A 5 -6.22 0.43 1.87
N ILE A 6 -6.88 -0.41 1.11
CA ILE A 6 -7.82 -1.43 1.58
C ILE A 6 -7.20 -2.80 1.33
N LEU A 7 -7.16 -3.66 2.35
CA LEU A 7 -6.77 -5.06 2.27
C LEU A 7 -7.81 -5.88 3.05
N ASP A 8 -8.31 -6.96 2.45
CA ASP A 8 -9.30 -7.83 3.09
C ASP A 8 -10.50 -7.06 3.68
N ASN A 9 -10.98 -6.05 2.94
CA ASN A 9 -12.08 -5.16 3.33
C ASN A 9 -11.80 -4.28 4.57
N GLN A 10 -10.54 -4.22 5.02
CA GLN A 10 -10.08 -3.36 6.12
C GLN A 10 -9.21 -2.22 5.61
N GLU A 11 -9.31 -1.05 6.24
CA GLU A 11 -8.44 0.08 5.93
C GLU A 11 -7.08 -0.08 6.60
N LEU A 12 -6.02 0.03 5.79
CA LEU A 12 -4.63 0.07 6.23
C LEU A 12 -4.11 1.50 6.10
N LEU A 13 -3.49 1.98 7.17
CA LEU A 13 -2.77 3.25 7.21
C LEU A 13 -1.28 2.97 7.32
N ALA A 14 -0.52 3.22 6.25
CA ALA A 14 0.91 2.93 6.18
C ALA A 14 1.74 3.54 7.34
N PRO A 15 1.45 4.77 7.82
CA PRO A 15 2.18 5.35 8.95
C PRO A 15 1.89 4.70 10.30
N LEU A 16 0.76 4.02 10.45
CA LEU A 16 0.37 3.38 11.72
C LEU A 16 0.86 1.93 11.84
N LEU A 17 1.30 1.34 10.72
CA LEU A 17 1.89 0.01 10.73
C LEU A 17 3.31 0.06 11.28
N SER A 18 3.62 -0.87 12.17
CA SER A 18 4.98 -1.15 12.63
C SER A 18 5.86 -1.63 11.47
N ASP A 19 7.19 -1.60 11.66
CA ASP A 19 8.12 -2.09 10.64
C ASP A 19 7.95 -3.59 10.38
N GLU A 20 7.65 -4.36 11.43
CA GLU A 20 7.40 -5.79 11.35
C GLU A 20 6.15 -6.11 10.52
N GLU A 21 5.01 -5.48 10.83
CA GLU A 21 3.77 -5.66 10.06
C GLU A 21 3.95 -5.28 8.60
N TRP A 22 4.65 -4.17 8.33
CA TRP A 22 4.91 -3.70 6.97
C TRP A 22 5.75 -4.69 6.16
N GLU A 23 6.80 -5.25 6.78
CA GLU A 23 7.65 -6.26 6.15
C GLU A 23 6.93 -7.61 5.99
N GLU A 24 6.07 -8.01 6.92
CA GLU A 24 5.22 -9.19 6.74
C GLU A 24 4.29 -9.05 5.54
N LEU A 25 3.63 -7.90 5.39
CA LEU A 25 2.74 -7.62 4.25
C LEU A 25 3.52 -7.67 2.93
N LYS A 26 4.74 -7.12 2.90
CA LYS A 26 5.63 -7.24 1.73
C LYS A 26 6.01 -8.68 1.42
N ARG A 27 6.37 -9.48 2.44
CA ARG A 27 6.73 -10.89 2.29
C ARG A 27 5.57 -11.72 1.73
N LYS A 28 4.35 -11.43 2.21
CA LYS A 28 3.10 -12.05 1.71
C LYS A 28 2.73 -11.59 0.30
N LYS A 29 3.40 -10.57 -0.25
CA LYS A 29 3.11 -9.97 -1.57
C LYS A 29 1.64 -9.62 -1.75
N VAL A 30 1.02 -9.10 -0.67
CA VAL A 30 -0.40 -8.76 -0.69
C VAL A 30 -0.68 -7.69 -1.75
N GLN A 31 -1.84 -7.79 -2.39
CA GLN A 31 -2.38 -6.74 -3.23
C GLN A 31 -3.35 -5.91 -2.40
N VAL A 32 -3.19 -4.60 -2.44
CA VAL A 32 -4.10 -3.66 -1.76
C VAL A 32 -4.91 -2.91 -2.80
N ILE A 33 -6.09 -2.43 -2.43
CA ILE A 33 -6.90 -1.54 -3.25
C ILE A 33 -6.70 -0.11 -2.78
N LEU A 34 -6.50 0.81 -3.71
CA LEU A 34 -6.33 2.22 -3.39
C LEU A 34 -7.69 2.92 -3.49
N PRO A 35 -8.22 3.49 -2.40
CA PRO A 35 -9.57 4.06 -2.40
C PRO A 35 -9.72 5.29 -3.28
N CYS A 36 -8.62 5.90 -3.75
CA CYS A 36 -8.67 7.09 -4.62
C CYS A 36 -9.00 6.79 -6.09
N CYS A 37 -8.70 5.59 -6.58
CA CYS A 37 -8.98 5.20 -7.96
C CYS A 37 -9.51 3.77 -8.09
N GLU A 38 -9.82 3.11 -6.96
CA GLU A 38 -10.31 1.74 -6.86
C GLU A 38 -9.40 0.69 -7.56
N ALA A 39 -8.18 1.11 -7.91
CA ALA A 39 -7.19 0.29 -8.58
C ALA A 39 -6.29 -0.45 -7.59
N ARG A 40 -5.60 -1.47 -8.08
CA ARG A 40 -4.61 -2.20 -7.29
C ARG A 40 -3.39 -1.34 -7.03
N GLY A 41 -2.88 -1.44 -5.82
CA GLY A 41 -1.62 -0.85 -5.39
C GLY A 41 -0.68 -1.90 -4.81
N HIS A 42 0.54 -1.46 -4.54
CA HIS A 42 1.55 -2.24 -3.85
C HIS A 42 2.22 -1.41 -2.75
N LEU A 43 2.74 -2.11 -1.75
CA LEU A 43 3.50 -1.51 -0.66
C LEU A 43 4.85 -1.00 -1.18
N ARG A 44 5.23 0.22 -0.76
CA ARG A 44 6.52 0.81 -1.11
C ARG A 44 7.12 1.56 0.08
N THR A 45 8.44 1.46 0.23
CA THR A 45 9.20 2.27 1.18
C THR A 45 10.08 3.23 0.41
N SER A 46 10.09 4.51 0.79
CA SER A 46 10.98 5.51 0.20
C SER A 46 12.43 5.25 0.63
N LYS A 47 13.42 5.85 -0.04
CA LYS A 47 14.83 5.76 0.38
C LYS A 47 15.07 6.29 1.80
N LEU A 48 14.16 7.13 2.31
CA LEU A 48 14.21 7.72 3.65
C LEU A 48 13.38 6.93 4.69
N GLY A 49 12.90 5.72 4.33
CA GLY A 49 12.15 4.86 5.26
C GLY A 49 10.64 5.11 5.29
N THR A 50 10.11 6.08 4.54
CA THR A 50 8.68 6.39 4.56
C THR A 50 7.85 5.29 3.90
N LYS A 51 6.97 4.66 4.67
CA LYS A 51 5.98 3.68 4.19
C LYS A 51 4.84 4.38 3.47
N HIS A 52 4.51 3.89 2.30
CA HIS A 52 3.39 4.38 1.50
C HIS A 52 2.93 3.30 0.52
N PHE A 53 1.80 3.54 -0.12
CA PHE A 53 1.33 2.70 -1.22
C PHE A 53 1.65 3.38 -2.55
N ALA A 54 1.82 2.57 -3.59
CA ALA A 54 2.08 3.03 -4.94
C ALA A 54 1.06 2.41 -5.90
N HIS A 55 0.63 3.21 -6.88
CA HIS A 55 -0.34 2.81 -7.88
C HIS A 55 0.30 1.83 -8.85
N ASN A 56 -0.43 0.79 -9.26
CA ASN A 56 -0.04 0.00 -10.42
C ASN A 56 -0.41 0.77 -11.68
N LYS A 57 0.60 1.20 -12.45
CA LYS A 57 0.40 1.93 -13.72
C LYS A 57 -0.43 1.15 -14.77
N LYS A 58 -0.56 -0.17 -14.62
CA LYS A 58 -1.32 -1.02 -15.53
C LYS A 58 -2.83 -0.89 -15.37
N ASP A 59 -3.32 -0.39 -14.23
CA ASP A 59 -4.74 -0.36 -13.90
C ASP A 59 -5.41 1.00 -14.21
N GLY A 60 -4.85 1.81 -15.12
CA GLY A 60 -5.47 3.04 -15.61
C GLY A 60 -5.51 4.21 -14.62
N CYS A 61 -4.75 4.13 -13.53
CA CYS A 61 -4.73 5.18 -12.52
C CYS A 61 -3.86 6.37 -13.01
N ASN A 62 -4.52 7.49 -13.33
CA ASN A 62 -3.91 8.78 -13.72
C ASN A 62 -3.55 9.62 -12.49
#